data_AF-A0A7C2Y016-F1
#
_entry.id   AF-A0A7C2Y016-F1
#
_cell.length_a   1.000
_cell.length_b   1.000
_cell.length_c   1.000
_cell.angle_alpha   90.00
_cell.angle_beta   90.00
_cell.angle_gamma   90.00
#
_symmetry.space_group_name_H-M   'P 1'
#
loop_
_entity.id
_entity.type
_entity.pdbx_description
1 polymer ?
#
loop_
_entity_poly.entity_id
_entity_poly.type
_entity_poly.pdbx_seq_one_letter_code
_entity_poly.pdbx_strand_id
1 'polypeptide(L)'
;IRLEAVRTLGQIGNEAAIPPLYAALRDPDDQVRWEAVCAAPKCGIDLRYIPRGLSRRPKVRKNPLVSAFLNFVLPGMGYLYLGRWWGVVVFQIEFYITLSLWAFLKEDCFFACYILVPSWLILALHAWYMAKKMPDL
;
A
#
# COMPACT_ATOMS: atom_id res chain seq x y z
N ILE A 1 23.21 7.74 0.68
CA ILE A 1 24.24 6.73 0.32
C ILE A 1 23.77 5.78 -0.77
N ARG A 2 22.60 5.12 -0.66
CA ARG A 2 22.10 4.18 -1.70
C ARG A 2 21.94 4.81 -3.08
N LEU A 3 21.37 6.02 -3.14
CA LEU A 3 21.23 6.78 -4.39
C LEU A 3 22.56 6.95 -5.12
N GLU A 4 23.59 7.41 -4.41
CA GLU A 4 24.91 7.67 -4.97
C GLU A 4 25.59 6.39 -5.44
N ALA A 5 25.43 5.29 -4.69
CA ALA A 5 25.94 3.99 -5.11
C ALA A 5 25.30 3.49 -6.42
N VAL A 6 24.00 3.70 -6.61
CA VAL A 6 23.30 3.32 -7.85
C VAL A 6 23.76 4.19 -9.02
N ARG A 7 23.95 5.49 -8.81
CA ARG A 7 24.52 6.40 -9.81
C ARG A 7 25.91 5.96 -10.26
N THR A 8 26.80 5.68 -9.31
CA THR A 8 28.18 5.28 -9.64
C THR A 8 28.20 3.96 -10.37
N LEU A 9 27.37 2.97 -9.99
CA LEU A 9 27.23 1.72 -10.74
C LEU A 9 26.80 1.95 -12.21
N GLY A 10 25.83 2.85 -12.43
CA GLY A 10 25.41 3.22 -13.78
C GLY A 10 26.48 3.98 -14.58
N GLN A 11 27.33 4.76 -13.93
CA GLN A 11 28.48 5.42 -14.56
C GLN A 11 29.58 4.41 -14.94
N ILE A 12 29.80 3.38 -14.11
CA ILE A 12 30.76 2.32 -14.38
C ILE A 12 30.30 1.44 -15.56
N GLY A 13 29.00 1.14 -15.66
CA GLY A 13 28.44 0.40 -16.79
C GLY A 13 28.85 -1.07 -16.87
N ASN A 14 29.27 -1.68 -15.75
CA ASN A 14 29.68 -3.08 -15.71
C ASN A 14 28.48 -4.01 -15.45
N GLU A 15 28.40 -5.14 -16.17
CA GLU A 15 27.40 -6.18 -15.96
C GLU A 15 27.40 -6.79 -14.55
N ALA A 16 28.52 -6.72 -13.82
CA ALA A 16 28.59 -7.08 -12.41
C ALA A 16 27.62 -6.27 -11.53
N ALA A 17 27.15 -5.11 -12.01
CA ALA A 17 26.15 -4.28 -11.34
C ALA A 17 24.70 -4.78 -11.51
N ILE A 18 24.45 -5.83 -12.31
CA ILE A 18 23.09 -6.32 -12.58
C ILE A 18 22.36 -6.75 -11.29
N PRO A 19 22.94 -7.60 -10.40
CA PRO A 19 22.28 -7.96 -9.14
C PRO A 19 21.95 -6.77 -8.21
N PRO A 20 22.87 -5.82 -7.92
CA PRO A 20 22.54 -4.67 -7.07
C PRO A 20 21.55 -3.71 -7.73
N LEU A 21 21.57 -3.54 -9.06
CA LEU A 21 20.56 -2.74 -9.76
C LEU A 21 19.16 -3.36 -9.69
N TYR A 22 19.04 -4.70 -9.78
CA TYR A 22 17.77 -5.38 -9.56
C TYR A 22 17.21 -5.19 -8.14
N ALA A 23 18.08 -5.11 -7.14
CA ALA A 23 17.68 -4.76 -5.78
C ALA A 23 17.23 -3.30 -5.69
N ALA A 24 17.97 -2.37 -6.32
CA ALA A 24 17.65 -0.95 -6.35
C ALA A 24 16.34 -0.62 -7.09
N LEU A 25 15.96 -1.40 -8.11
CA LEU A 25 14.64 -1.30 -8.76
C LEU A 25 13.47 -1.58 -7.80
N ARG A 26 13.74 -2.22 -6.66
CA ARG A 26 12.77 -2.50 -5.60
C ARG A 26 12.99 -1.62 -4.37
N ASP A 27 13.88 -0.62 -4.44
CA ASP A 27 14.11 0.27 -3.31
C ASP A 27 12.82 1.01 -2.95
N PRO A 28 12.50 1.21 -1.66
CA PRO A 28 11.34 1.99 -1.26
C PRO A 28 11.45 3.47 -1.68
N ASP A 29 12.66 4.00 -1.78
CA ASP A 29 12.94 5.37 -2.22
C ASP A 29 12.71 5.50 -3.74
N ASP A 30 11.91 6.49 -4.14
CA ASP A 30 11.58 6.76 -5.53
C ASP A 30 12.75 7.31 -6.34
N GLN A 31 13.63 8.10 -5.72
CA GLN A 31 14.84 8.59 -6.36
C GLN A 31 15.81 7.45 -6.66
N VAL A 32 15.97 6.50 -5.72
CA VAL A 32 16.84 5.33 -5.92
C VAL A 32 16.32 4.45 -7.05
N ARG A 33 15.01 4.23 -7.12
CA ARG A 33 14.41 3.49 -8.24
C ARG A 33 14.60 4.20 -9.57
N TRP A 34 14.42 5.52 -9.60
CA TRP A 34 14.61 6.30 -10.82
C TRP A 34 16.04 6.16 -11.34
N GLU A 35 17.04 6.32 -10.48
CA GLU A 35 18.44 6.12 -10.86
C GLU A 35 18.72 4.67 -11.28
N ALA A 36 18.10 3.69 -10.64
CA ALA A 36 18.26 2.28 -11.03
C ALA A 36 17.71 2.01 -12.44
N VAL A 37 16.61 2.65 -12.83
CA VAL A 37 16.05 2.60 -14.20
C VAL A 37 17.01 3.25 -15.20
N CYS A 38 17.61 4.40 -14.85
CA CYS A 38 18.57 5.09 -15.70
C CYS A 38 19.91 4.34 -15.84
N ALA A 39 20.34 3.64 -14.79
CA ALA A 39 21.58 2.87 -14.75
C ALA A 39 21.45 1.50 -15.44
N ALA A 40 20.26 0.87 -15.40
CA ALA A 40 20.00 -0.47 -15.92
C ALA A 40 20.49 -0.69 -17.38
N PRO A 41 20.16 0.16 -18.37
CA PRO A 41 20.63 -0.02 -19.75
C PRO A 41 22.16 0.10 -19.89
N LYS A 42 22.79 0.95 -19.06
CA LYS A 42 24.24 1.17 -19.08
C LYS A 42 25.02 -0.05 -18.59
N CYS A 43 24.38 -0.89 -17.77
CA CYS A 43 24.95 -2.13 -17.24
C CYS A 43 24.45 -3.39 -17.98
N GLY A 44 23.83 -3.24 -19.16
CA GLY A 44 23.39 -4.36 -19.99
C GLY A 44 22.01 -4.95 -19.64
N ILE A 45 21.23 -4.31 -18.76
CA ILE A 45 19.85 -4.73 -18.48
C ILE A 45 18.93 -4.15 -19.56
N ASP A 46 18.28 -5.03 -20.32
CA ASP A 46 17.25 -4.62 -21.28
C ASP A 46 16.04 -3.99 -20.57
N LEU A 47 15.54 -2.88 -21.13
CA LEU A 47 14.36 -2.15 -20.68
C LEU A 47 13.13 -3.06 -20.50
N ARG A 48 13.03 -4.16 -21.25
CA ARG A 48 11.96 -5.17 -21.14
C ARG A 48 11.86 -5.80 -19.74
N TYR A 49 12.96 -5.88 -18.99
CA TYR A 49 12.96 -6.50 -17.66
C TYR A 49 12.69 -5.51 -16.52
N ILE A 50 12.81 -4.21 -16.77
CA ILE A 50 12.63 -3.15 -15.76
C ILE A 50 11.22 -3.15 -15.14
N PRO A 51 10.11 -3.27 -15.90
CA PRO A 51 8.76 -3.32 -15.32
C PRO A 51 8.57 -4.45 -14.30
N ARG A 52 9.24 -5.59 -14.52
CA ARG A 52 9.20 -6.73 -13.59
C ARG A 52 9.98 -6.44 -12.30
N GLY A 53 11.08 -5.69 -12.39
CA GLY A 53 11.82 -5.20 -11.22
C GLY A 53 10.98 -4.24 -10.38
N LEU A 54 10.39 -3.23 -11.02
CA LEU A 54 9.59 -2.18 -10.38
C LEU A 54 8.28 -2.71 -9.77
N SER A 55 7.64 -3.70 -10.40
CA SER A 55 6.35 -4.24 -9.92
C SER A 55 6.45 -4.99 -8.59
N ARG A 56 7.63 -5.52 -8.25
CA ARG A 56 7.89 -6.28 -7.01
C ARG A 56 8.41 -5.41 -5.86
N ARG A 57 8.09 -4.11 -5.85
CA ARG A 57 8.46 -3.22 -4.75
C ARG A 57 7.81 -3.63 -3.43
N PRO A 58 8.52 -3.59 -2.29
CA PRO A 58 7.91 -3.72 -0.98
C PRO A 58 6.93 -2.55 -0.77
N LYS A 59 5.79 -2.83 -0.15
CA LYS A 59 4.85 -1.77 0.23
C LYS A 59 5.44 -1.03 1.41
N VAL A 60 5.70 0.27 1.22
CA VAL A 60 6.16 1.17 2.28
C VAL A 60 5.10 1.25 3.38
N ARG A 61 5.54 1.25 4.65
CA ARG A 61 4.66 1.48 5.79
C ARG A 61 3.89 2.78 5.61
N LYS A 62 2.57 2.68 5.76
CA LYS A 62 1.67 3.83 5.77
C LYS A 62 1.32 4.22 7.20
N ASN A 63 0.84 5.44 7.40
CA ASN A 63 0.51 5.93 8.74
C ASN A 63 -0.64 5.09 9.35
N PRO A 64 -0.41 4.37 10.47
CA PRO A 64 -1.44 3.52 11.07
C PRO A 64 -2.67 4.28 11.53
N LEU A 65 -2.50 5.50 12.05
CA LEU A 65 -3.61 6.32 12.52
C LEU A 65 -4.52 6.73 11.38
N VAL A 66 -3.94 7.12 10.24
CA VAL A 66 -4.71 7.44 9.02
C VAL A 66 -5.50 6.22 8.55
N SER A 67 -4.88 5.04 8.54
CA SER A 67 -5.56 3.81 8.14
C SER A 67 -6.71 3.42 9.07
N ALA A 68 -6.55 3.64 10.37
CA ALA A 68 -7.56 3.38 11.40
C ALA A 68 -8.73 4.33 11.26
N PHE A 69 -8.42 5.64 11.18
CA PHE A 69 -9.40 6.70 11.03
C PHE A 69 -10.25 6.51 9.78
N LEU A 70 -9.61 6.23 8.64
CA LEU A 70 -10.34 5.97 7.39
C LEU A 70 -11.28 4.78 7.49
N ASN A 71 -10.88 3.69 8.16
CA ASN A 71 -11.75 2.53 8.33
C ASN A 71 -12.84 2.72 9.39
N PHE A 72 -12.66 3.63 10.34
CA PHE A 72 -13.70 3.98 11.32
C PHE A 72 -14.78 4.84 10.68
N VAL A 73 -14.39 5.83 9.86
CA VAL A 73 -15.32 6.78 9.22
C VAL A 73 -15.95 6.19 7.95
N LEU A 74 -15.17 5.45 7.16
CA LEU A 74 -15.62 4.81 5.93
C LEU A 74 -15.08 3.37 5.88
N PRO A 75 -15.79 2.41 6.49
CA PRO A 75 -15.39 1.01 6.52
C PRO A 75 -14.95 0.49 5.15
N GLY A 76 -13.76 -0.07 5.05
CA GLY A 76 -13.16 -0.53 3.79
C GLY A 76 -12.09 0.40 3.22
N MET A 77 -12.19 1.71 3.43
CA MET A 77 -11.23 2.67 2.87
C MET A 77 -9.87 2.65 3.55
N GLY A 78 -9.80 2.31 4.83
CA GLY A 78 -8.54 2.07 5.52
C GLY A 78 -7.75 0.93 4.85
N TYR A 79 -8.44 -0.12 4.38
CA TYR A 79 -7.80 -1.21 3.65
C TYR A 79 -7.36 -0.80 2.24
N LEU A 80 -8.16 0.01 1.54
CA LEU A 80 -7.77 0.57 0.24
C LEU A 80 -6.58 1.50 0.36
N TYR A 81 -6.56 2.33 1.40
CA TYR A 81 -5.40 3.15 1.76
C TYR A 81 -4.17 2.26 1.94
N LEU A 82 -4.26 1.10 2.59
CA LEU A 82 -3.17 0.13 2.70
C LEU A 82 -2.86 -0.65 1.39
N GLY A 83 -3.53 -0.33 0.28
CA GLY A 83 -3.35 -0.95 -1.02
C GLY A 83 -3.92 -2.37 -1.07
N ARG A 84 -4.99 -2.63 -0.32
CA ARG A 84 -5.66 -3.93 -0.25
C ARG A 84 -7.00 -3.83 -0.98
N TRP A 85 -7.10 -4.51 -2.11
CA TRP A 85 -8.22 -4.39 -3.05
C TRP A 85 -9.56 -4.83 -2.47
N TRP A 86 -9.56 -5.82 -1.57
CA TRP A 86 -10.78 -6.28 -0.89
C TRP A 86 -11.40 -5.22 0.02
N GLY A 87 -10.73 -4.10 0.29
CA GLY A 87 -11.34 -2.95 0.96
C GLY A 87 -12.56 -2.40 0.23
N VAL A 88 -12.59 -2.47 -1.12
CA VAL A 88 -13.81 -2.12 -1.91
C VAL A 88 -14.98 -3.03 -1.54
N VAL A 89 -14.71 -4.32 -1.37
CA VAL A 89 -15.74 -5.32 -1.04
C VAL A 89 -16.30 -5.06 0.34
N VAL A 90 -15.45 -4.77 1.33
CA VAL A 90 -15.90 -4.41 2.68
C VAL A 90 -16.73 -3.13 2.66
N PHE A 91 -16.29 -2.11 1.91
CA PHE A 91 -17.05 -0.88 1.76
C PHE A 91 -18.44 -1.13 1.15
N GLN A 92 -18.52 -1.94 0.10
CA GLN A 92 -19.78 -2.28 -0.54
C GLN A 92 -20.72 -3.06 0.40
N ILE A 93 -20.19 -4.04 1.15
CA ILE A 93 -20.97 -4.79 2.15
C ILE A 93 -21.52 -3.85 3.23
N GLU A 94 -20.67 -3.02 3.81
CA GLU A 94 -21.06 -2.08 4.87
C GLU A 94 -22.07 -1.05 4.38
N PHE A 95 -21.94 -0.59 3.13
CA PHE A 95 -22.92 0.28 2.49
C PHE A 95 -24.30 -0.41 2.38
N TYR A 96 -24.35 -1.66 1.91
CA TYR A 96 -25.61 -2.40 1.82
C TYR A 96 -26.21 -2.74 3.18
N ILE A 97 -25.40 -3.10 4.17
CA ILE A 97 -25.87 -3.34 5.54
C ILE A 97 -26.49 -2.06 6.11
N THR A 98 -25.81 -0.92 5.96
CA THR A 98 -26.30 0.38 6.45
C THR A 98 -27.62 0.75 5.79
N LEU A 99 -27.73 0.62 4.46
CA LEU A 99 -28.97 0.88 3.73
C LEU A 99 -30.11 -0.06 4.13
N SER A 100 -29.81 -1.35 4.30
CA SER A 100 -30.82 -2.35 4.68
C SER A 100 -31.32 -2.08 6.09
N LEU A 101 -30.42 -1.84 7.05
CA LEU A 101 -30.78 -1.50 8.43
C LEU A 101 -31.66 -0.25 8.48
N TRP A 102 -31.33 0.78 7.70
CA TRP A 102 -32.15 2.00 7.61
C TRP A 102 -33.54 1.72 7.02
N ALA A 103 -33.64 0.88 5.98
CA ALA A 103 -34.91 0.52 5.36
C ALA A 103 -35.82 -0.33 6.27
N PHE A 104 -35.25 -1.23 7.09
CA PHE A 104 -36.00 -2.13 7.97
C PHE A 104 -36.33 -1.53 9.33
N LEU A 105 -35.45 -0.72 9.92
CA LEU A 105 -35.63 -0.22 11.28
C LEU A 105 -36.52 1.02 11.37
N LYS A 106 -36.84 1.67 10.23
CA LYS A 106 -37.73 2.84 9.96
C LYS A 106 -37.71 4.03 10.94
N GLU A 107 -37.52 3.86 12.24
CA GLU A 107 -37.51 4.92 13.27
C GLU A 107 -36.42 4.74 14.35
N ASP A 108 -35.80 3.56 14.53
CA ASP A 108 -34.76 3.34 15.55
C ASP A 108 -33.32 3.42 14.99
N CYS A 109 -32.92 4.60 14.50
CA CYS A 109 -31.55 4.85 14.03
C CYS A 109 -30.48 4.52 15.08
N PHE A 110 -30.78 4.70 16.37
CA PHE A 110 -29.85 4.38 17.47
C PHE A 110 -29.52 2.89 17.57
N PHE A 111 -30.46 2.00 17.23
CA PHE A 111 -30.23 0.56 17.26
C PHE A 111 -29.20 0.13 16.21
N ALA A 112 -29.27 0.71 15.01
CA ALA A 112 -28.26 0.47 13.98
C ALA A 112 -26.86 0.92 14.43
N CYS A 113 -26.75 2.04 15.14
CA CYS A 113 -25.46 2.51 15.69
C CYS A 113 -24.85 1.53 16.68
N TYR A 114 -25.64 0.86 17.53
CA TYR A 114 -25.12 -0.15 18.47
C TYR A 114 -24.49 -1.36 17.78
N ILE A 115 -24.92 -1.68 16.56
CA ILE A 115 -24.37 -2.79 15.78
C ILE A 115 -23.19 -2.32 14.92
N LEU A 116 -23.35 -1.17 14.24
CA LEU A 116 -22.40 -0.67 13.27
C LEU A 116 -21.14 -0.05 13.91
N VAL A 117 -21.28 0.73 14.98
CA VAL A 117 -20.12 1.42 15.59
C VAL A 117 -19.07 0.42 16.13
N PRO A 118 -19.45 -0.67 16.83
CA PRO A 118 -18.47 -1.67 17.24
C PRO A 118 -17.83 -2.41 16.05
N SER A 119 -18.58 -2.73 14.99
CA SER A 119 -18.00 -3.39 13.81
C SER A 119 -16.97 -2.48 13.13
N TRP A 120 -17.28 -1.19 12.99
CA TRP A 120 -16.38 -0.19 12.41
C TRP A 120 -15.13 0.00 13.27
N LEU A 121 -15.27 -0.01 14.60
CA LEU A 121 -14.12 0.03 15.52
C LEU A 121 -13.21 -1.19 15.34
N ILE A 122 -13.77 -2.38 15.19
CA ILE A 122 -12.99 -3.61 14.93
C ILE A 122 -12.24 -3.49 13.60
N LEU A 123 -12.90 -3.01 12.53
CA LEU A 123 -12.27 -2.80 11.23
C LEU A 123 -11.18 -1.72 11.29
N ALA A 124 -11.35 -0.68 12.10
CA ALA A 124 -10.37 0.37 12.33
C ALA A 124 -9.13 -0.17 13.06
N LEU A 125 -9.33 -0.92 14.15
CA LEU A 125 -8.24 -1.58 14.89
C LEU A 125 -7.49 -2.60 14.02
N HIS A 126 -8.22 -3.35 13.20
CA HIS A 126 -7.62 -4.30 12.27
C HIS A 126 -6.77 -3.59 11.20
N ALA A 127 -7.25 -2.49 10.61
CA ALA A 127 -6.46 -1.68 9.67
C ALA A 127 -5.23 -1.08 10.34
N TRP A 128 -5.38 -0.51 11.54
CA TRP A 128 -4.27 0.01 12.33
C TRP A 128 -3.19 -1.05 12.56
N TYR A 129 -3.60 -2.24 12.99
CA TYR A 129 -2.70 -3.35 13.26
C TYR A 129 -1.96 -3.80 12.00
N MET A 130 -2.67 -3.92 10.87
CA MET A 130 -2.06 -4.23 9.59
C MET A 130 -1.04 -3.18 9.16
N ALA A 131 -1.35 -1.89 9.32
CA ALA A 131 -0.44 -0.80 9.00
C ALA A 131 0.81 -0.82 9.89
N LYS A 132 0.66 -1.16 11.18
CA LYS A 132 1.79 -1.30 12.12
C LYS A 132 2.70 -2.48 11.80
N LYS A 133 2.16 -3.55 11.21
CA LYS A 133 2.93 -4.72 10.74
C LYS A 133 3.59 -4.54 9.38
N MET A 134 3.35 -3.42 8.69
CA MET A 134 4.04 -3.16 7.42
C MET A 134 5.53 -2.91 7.69
N PRO A 135 6.42 -3.42 6.82
CA PRO A 135 7.85 -3.18 6.96
C PRO A 135 8.15 -1.68 6.94
N ASP A 136 8.94 -1.25 7.92
CA ASP A 136 9.50 0.09 7.98
C ASP A 136 10.46 0.33 6.80
N LEU A 137 10.62 1.61 6.45
CA LEU A 137 11.57 2.09 5.44
C LEU A 137 13.03 1.77 5.82
#